data_AF-A0AAE1VPX0-F1
#
_entry.id   AF-A0AAE1VPX0-F1
#
_cell.length_a   1.000
_cell.length_b   1.000
_cell.length_c   1.000
_cell.angle_alpha   90.00
_cell.angle_beta   90.00
_cell.angle_gamma   90.00
#
_symmetry.space_group_name_H-M   'P 1'
#
loop_
_entity.id
_entity.type
_entity.pdbx_description
1 polymer ?
#
loop_
_entity_poly.entity_id
_entity_poly.type
_entity_poly.pdbx_seq_one_letter_code
_entity_poly.pdbx_strand_id
1 'polypeptide(L)'
;MQRQSHSHFKPEKSWSLVLALVGLIGGALFISMFLKTSNNWNSKAPNMGNFLDDGKNSINSRQLQLDAILHYATSRVVPQQNINEIRVSFDVLKNRTPCNFLVFGLGHDSQMWASFNSRGNTLFLEEDPKWVETVLKDAPFLHANTVKYRTMLSESEELVEHYHKEADCSAKKSFLRGNHGCKLALDMLPDEVYNKEWDLIMIDAPRGYFAEAPGRMAAIYSAAVMARNRKGKGVTHVFLHDVDRKVEKIYAQLFLCKKYLIKGVGRLWHFEIPPASTVGDNFC
;
A
#
# COMPACT_ATOMS: atom_id res chain seq x y z
N MET A 1 84.76 26.07 -1.77
CA MET A 1 84.49 26.85 -3.01
C MET A 1 82.99 26.83 -3.28
N GLN A 2 82.39 28.01 -3.37
CA GLN A 2 80.99 28.24 -3.76
C GLN A 2 80.71 27.74 -5.19
N ARG A 3 79.45 27.37 -5.47
CA ARG A 3 78.66 28.07 -6.49
C ARG A 3 77.17 27.79 -6.37
N GLN A 4 76.42 28.88 -6.24
CA GLN A 4 74.97 28.98 -6.33
C GLN A 4 74.50 28.66 -7.76
N SER A 5 73.33 28.04 -7.88
CA SER A 5 72.61 27.90 -9.15
C SER A 5 71.40 28.82 -9.14
N HIS A 6 71.34 29.74 -10.10
CA HIS A 6 70.23 30.67 -10.33
C HIS A 6 68.98 29.95 -10.83
N SER A 7 67.82 30.24 -10.22
CA SER A 7 66.51 29.87 -10.76
C SER A 7 66.07 30.87 -11.83
N HIS A 8 65.86 30.39 -13.05
CA HIS A 8 65.19 31.14 -14.12
C HIS A 8 63.67 31.13 -13.90
N PHE A 9 63.07 32.31 -13.77
CA PHE A 9 61.61 32.50 -13.82
C PHE A 9 61.14 32.39 -15.29
N LYS A 10 60.21 31.47 -15.57
CA LYS A 10 59.49 31.40 -16.86
C LYS A 10 58.15 32.12 -16.73
N PRO A 11 57.73 32.93 -17.71
CA PRO A 11 56.44 33.62 -17.66
C PRO A 11 55.29 32.64 -17.92
N GLU A 12 54.26 32.68 -17.08
CA GLU A 12 53.01 31.93 -17.28
C GLU A 12 52.32 32.35 -18.58
N LYS A 13 51.89 31.35 -19.35
CA LYS A 13 51.21 31.51 -20.62
C LYS A 13 49.78 32.04 -20.40
N SER A 14 49.51 33.21 -20.97
CA SER A 14 48.22 33.94 -21.08
C SER A 14 46.98 33.15 -21.57
N TRP A 15 47.14 31.88 -21.97
CA TRP A 15 46.07 31.07 -22.55
C TRP A 15 44.94 30.72 -21.55
N SER A 16 45.26 30.59 -20.26
CA SER A 16 44.32 30.16 -19.22
C SER A 16 43.18 31.17 -18.99
N LEU A 17 43.47 32.47 -19.13
CA LEU A 17 42.50 33.56 -18.93
C LEU A 17 41.55 33.69 -20.13
N VAL A 18 42.03 33.39 -21.34
CA VAL A 18 41.21 33.43 -22.57
C VAL A 18 40.18 32.31 -22.58
N LEU A 19 40.54 31.10 -22.12
CA LEU A 19 39.59 29.99 -22.01
C LEU A 19 38.50 30.23 -20.96
N ALA A 20 38.83 30.88 -19.85
CA ALA A 20 37.85 31.21 -18.80
C ALA A 20 36.81 32.26 -19.26
N LEU A 21 37.23 33.24 -20.08
CA LEU A 21 36.33 34.27 -20.63
C LEU A 21 35.39 33.72 -21.72
N VAL A 22 35.84 32.79 -22.56
CA VAL A 22 34.98 32.17 -23.59
C VAL A 22 33.92 31.27 -22.95
N GLY A 23 34.23 30.59 -21.84
CA GLY A 23 33.27 29.77 -21.09
C GLY A 23 32.13 30.57 -20.44
N LEU A 24 32.43 31.77 -19.91
CA LEU A 24 31.42 32.65 -19.29
C LEU A 24 30.42 33.23 -20.30
N ILE A 25 30.89 33.59 -21.50
CA ILE A 25 30.04 34.15 -22.57
C ILE A 25 29.13 33.05 -23.17
N GLY A 26 29.66 31.82 -23.33
CA GLY A 26 28.87 30.67 -23.80
C GLY A 26 27.79 30.24 -22.81
N GLY A 27 28.07 30.24 -21.51
CA GLY A 27 27.12 29.89 -20.45
C GLY A 27 25.93 30.87 -20.34
N ALA A 28 26.20 32.18 -20.46
CA ALA A 28 25.16 33.20 -20.40
C ALA A 28 24.20 33.15 -21.61
N LEU A 29 24.71 32.83 -22.80
CA LEU A 29 23.89 32.66 -24.00
C LEU A 29 22.99 31.42 -23.94
N PHE A 30 23.49 30.31 -23.36
CA PHE A 30 22.72 29.08 -23.15
C PHE A 30 21.55 29.28 -22.17
N ILE A 31 21.76 30.02 -21.08
CA ILE A 31 20.69 30.29 -20.08
C ILE A 31 19.62 31.22 -20.66
N SER A 32 19.98 32.20 -21.50
CA SER A 32 19.00 33.09 -22.14
C SER A 32 18.09 32.35 -23.14
N MET A 33 18.59 31.29 -23.77
CA MET A 33 17.82 30.49 -24.74
C MET A 33 16.79 29.58 -24.03
N PHE A 34 17.08 29.11 -22.81
CA PHE A 34 16.10 28.38 -21.98
C PHE A 34 15.02 29.29 -21.38
N LEU A 35 15.37 30.51 -20.96
CA LEU A 35 14.39 31.45 -20.38
C LEU A 35 13.47 32.09 -21.44
N LYS A 36 13.93 32.28 -22.68
CA LYS A 36 13.07 32.76 -23.79
C LYS A 36 12.05 31.73 -24.29
N THR A 37 12.27 30.44 -23.99
CA THR A 37 11.37 29.35 -24.42
C THR A 37 10.21 29.11 -23.42
N SER A 38 10.27 29.68 -22.22
CA SER A 38 9.25 29.46 -21.18
C SER A 38 8.03 30.39 -21.27
N ASN A 39 8.06 31.47 -22.06
CA ASN A 39 7.05 32.54 -21.98
C ASN A 39 6.14 32.70 -23.21
N ASN A 40 6.01 31.67 -24.05
CA ASN A 40 5.03 31.74 -25.15
C ASN A 40 4.43 30.37 -25.48
N TRP A 41 3.45 29.95 -24.68
CA TRP A 41 2.53 28.89 -25.11
C TRP A 41 1.10 29.14 -24.61
N ASN A 42 0.51 30.25 -25.06
CA ASN A 42 -0.95 30.33 -25.19
C ASN A 42 -1.34 29.75 -26.55
N SER A 43 -1.66 28.46 -26.58
CA SER A 43 -2.48 27.92 -27.67
C SER A 43 -3.44 26.87 -27.12
N LYS A 44 -4.74 27.11 -27.34
CA LYS A 44 -5.80 26.13 -27.17
C LYS A 44 -5.55 24.98 -28.14
N ALA A 45 -4.92 23.91 -27.68
CA ALA A 45 -4.86 22.63 -28.37
C ALA A 45 -5.91 21.69 -27.76
N PRO A 46 -6.60 20.85 -28.55
CA PRO A 46 -7.51 19.84 -28.01
C PRO A 46 -6.68 18.80 -27.23
N ASN A 47 -7.21 18.35 -26.09
CA ASN A 47 -6.58 17.42 -25.15
C ASN A 47 -6.07 16.14 -25.82
N MET A 48 -4.78 16.09 -26.16
CA MET A 48 -4.04 14.88 -26.53
C MET A 48 -3.19 14.33 -25.35
N GLY A 49 -3.40 14.85 -24.13
CA GLY A 49 -2.73 14.38 -22.91
C GLY A 49 -3.24 13.01 -22.43
N ASN A 50 -4.52 12.70 -22.68
CA ASN A 50 -5.13 11.46 -22.18
C ASN A 50 -4.67 10.21 -22.97
N PHE A 51 -4.30 10.34 -24.25
CA PHE A 51 -3.91 9.18 -25.08
C PHE A 51 -2.48 8.68 -24.77
N LEU A 52 -1.56 9.59 -24.46
CA LEU A 52 -0.17 9.26 -24.12
C LEU A 52 -0.05 8.73 -22.68
N ASP A 53 -0.84 9.27 -21.76
CA ASP A 53 -0.88 8.81 -20.36
C ASP A 53 -1.51 7.40 -20.23
N ASP A 54 -2.59 7.15 -20.97
CA ASP A 54 -3.22 5.80 -21.02
C ASP A 54 -2.28 4.77 -21.67
N GLY A 55 -1.55 5.17 -22.72
CA GLY A 55 -0.49 4.35 -23.33
C GLY A 55 0.62 3.97 -22.34
N LYS A 56 1.15 4.95 -21.59
CA LYS A 56 2.22 4.74 -20.60
C LYS A 56 1.75 3.89 -19.41
N ASN A 57 0.54 4.16 -18.90
CA ASN A 57 -0.06 3.38 -17.80
C ASN A 57 -0.36 1.94 -18.24
N SER A 58 -0.80 1.71 -19.50
CA SER A 58 -0.99 0.36 -20.03
C SER A 58 0.32 -0.42 -20.19
N ILE A 59 1.40 0.25 -20.62
CA ILE A 59 2.73 -0.34 -20.77
C ILE A 59 3.28 -0.73 -19.39
N ASN A 60 3.16 0.15 -18.39
CA ASN A 60 3.58 -0.13 -17.02
C ASN A 60 2.78 -1.29 -16.40
N SER A 61 1.46 -1.32 -16.63
CA SER A 61 0.58 -2.40 -16.16
C SER A 61 0.96 -3.75 -16.77
N ARG A 62 1.21 -3.81 -18.08
CA ARG A 62 1.62 -5.05 -18.74
C ARG A 62 2.99 -5.53 -18.25
N GLN A 63 3.93 -4.60 -18.06
CA GLN A 63 5.25 -4.94 -17.53
C GLN A 63 5.14 -5.55 -16.14
N LEU A 64 4.36 -4.94 -15.23
CA LEU A 64 4.13 -5.45 -13.89
C LEU A 64 3.59 -6.89 -13.88
N GLN A 65 2.68 -7.21 -14.80
CA GLN A 65 2.14 -8.56 -14.94
C GLN A 65 3.16 -9.56 -15.47
N LEU A 66 3.98 -9.17 -16.45
CA LEU A 66 5.06 -10.02 -16.97
C LEU A 66 6.14 -10.26 -15.92
N ASP A 67 6.49 -9.23 -15.13
CA ASP A 67 7.45 -9.33 -14.04
C ASP A 67 6.95 -10.28 -12.95
N ALA A 68 5.66 -10.18 -12.58
CA ALA A 68 5.05 -11.13 -11.65
C ALA A 68 5.07 -12.57 -12.20
N ILE A 69 4.72 -12.78 -13.48
CA ILE A 69 4.80 -14.11 -14.10
C ILE A 69 6.22 -14.66 -14.02
N LEU A 70 7.23 -13.87 -14.42
CA LEU A 70 8.63 -14.28 -14.36
C LEU A 70 9.05 -14.60 -12.92
N HIS A 71 8.71 -13.75 -11.97
CA HIS A 71 8.99 -13.95 -10.55
C HIS A 71 8.42 -15.27 -10.04
N TYR A 72 7.12 -15.52 -10.20
CA TYR A 72 6.49 -16.73 -9.64
C TYR A 72 6.79 -18.00 -10.44
N ALA A 73 7.09 -17.90 -11.74
CA ALA A 73 7.50 -19.05 -12.54
C ALA A 73 8.94 -19.52 -12.23
N THR A 74 9.78 -18.66 -11.66
CA THR A 74 11.20 -18.96 -11.41
C THR A 74 11.59 -18.96 -9.93
N SER A 75 10.75 -18.41 -9.05
CA SER A 75 10.97 -18.44 -7.60
C SER A 75 10.83 -19.86 -7.04
N ARG A 76 11.67 -20.18 -6.05
CA ARG A 76 11.54 -21.38 -5.22
C ARG A 76 10.62 -21.18 -4.01
N VAL A 77 10.27 -19.92 -3.73
CA VAL A 77 9.38 -19.53 -2.64
C VAL A 77 8.04 -19.17 -3.21
N VAL A 78 6.99 -19.84 -2.74
CA VAL A 78 5.61 -19.64 -3.18
C VAL A 78 4.82 -18.83 -2.13
N PRO A 79 3.73 -18.15 -2.54
CA PRO A 79 2.77 -17.54 -1.62
C PRO A 79 2.31 -18.48 -0.49
N GLN A 80 2.00 -17.90 0.67
CA GLN A 80 1.44 -18.63 1.83
C GLN A 80 0.05 -19.22 1.51
N GLN A 81 -0.74 -18.51 0.71
CA GLN A 81 -2.05 -18.98 0.28
C GLN A 81 -1.91 -19.99 -0.86
N ASN A 82 -2.67 -21.08 -0.80
CA ASN A 82 -2.66 -22.05 -1.90
C ASN A 82 -3.49 -21.55 -3.11
N ILE A 83 -3.36 -22.21 -4.26
CA ILE A 83 -4.04 -21.78 -5.50
C ILE A 83 -5.57 -21.67 -5.35
N ASN A 84 -6.20 -22.54 -4.55
CA ASN A 84 -7.65 -22.50 -4.35
C ASN A 84 -8.07 -21.32 -3.48
N GLU A 85 -7.27 -20.98 -2.47
CA GLU A 85 -7.44 -19.77 -1.64
C GLU A 85 -7.27 -18.51 -2.51
N ILE A 86 -6.16 -18.40 -3.24
CA ILE A 86 -5.85 -17.27 -4.12
C ILE A 86 -6.97 -17.03 -5.14
N ARG A 87 -7.53 -18.12 -5.71
CA ARG A 87 -8.60 -18.04 -6.71
C ARG A 87 -9.84 -17.33 -6.20
N VAL A 88 -10.14 -17.41 -4.90
CA VAL A 88 -11.31 -16.72 -4.31
C VAL A 88 -11.16 -15.20 -4.45
N SER A 89 -10.02 -14.63 -4.08
CA SER A 89 -9.78 -13.19 -4.21
C SER A 89 -9.55 -12.78 -5.66
N PHE A 90 -8.86 -13.60 -6.45
CA PHE A 90 -8.66 -13.35 -7.89
C PHE A 90 -9.99 -13.26 -8.65
N ASP A 91 -10.96 -14.12 -8.36
CA ASP A 91 -12.27 -14.12 -9.03
C ASP A 91 -13.08 -12.83 -8.76
N VAL A 92 -12.82 -12.15 -7.64
CA VAL A 92 -13.39 -10.83 -7.35
C VAL A 92 -12.58 -9.75 -8.06
N LEU A 93 -11.25 -9.76 -7.92
CA LEU A 93 -10.35 -8.79 -8.55
C LEU A 93 -10.55 -8.72 -10.07
N LYS A 94 -10.61 -9.85 -10.78
CA LYS A 94 -10.78 -9.89 -12.24
C LYS A 94 -12.02 -9.14 -12.75
N ASN A 95 -13.06 -9.03 -11.91
CA ASN A 95 -14.34 -8.38 -12.25
C ASN A 95 -14.46 -6.95 -11.70
N ARG A 96 -13.52 -6.52 -10.84
CA ARG A 96 -13.57 -5.24 -10.13
C ARG A 96 -12.43 -4.29 -10.53
N THR A 97 -11.37 -4.78 -11.15
CA THR A 97 -10.19 -3.96 -11.47
C THR A 97 -10.47 -2.96 -12.60
N PRO A 98 -9.93 -1.73 -12.53
CA PRO A 98 -9.11 -1.20 -11.44
C PRO A 98 -9.95 -0.85 -10.20
N CYS A 99 -9.42 -1.17 -9.00
CA CYS A 99 -10.10 -0.90 -7.73
C CYS A 99 -9.13 -0.42 -6.63
N ASN A 100 -9.68 0.02 -5.51
CA ASN A 100 -8.93 0.25 -4.28
C ASN A 100 -8.84 -1.05 -3.49
N PHE A 101 -7.63 -1.64 -3.41
CA PHE A 101 -7.34 -2.87 -2.71
C PHE A 101 -6.38 -2.62 -1.53
N LEU A 102 -6.85 -2.85 -0.31
CA LEU A 102 -6.02 -2.79 0.89
C LEU A 102 -5.59 -4.19 1.29
N VAL A 103 -4.31 -4.36 1.62
CA VAL A 103 -3.77 -5.63 2.09
C VAL A 103 -3.09 -5.39 3.44
N PHE A 104 -3.62 -5.98 4.51
CA PHE A 104 -2.87 -6.15 5.75
C PHE A 104 -1.95 -7.36 5.53
N GLY A 105 -0.67 -7.08 5.37
CA GLY A 105 0.40 -8.02 5.06
C GLY A 105 1.24 -7.55 3.88
N LEU A 106 2.55 -7.77 3.96
CA LEU A 106 3.50 -7.59 2.88
C LEU A 106 4.37 -8.84 2.79
N GLY A 107 4.63 -9.36 1.59
CA GLY A 107 5.43 -10.57 1.47
C GLY A 107 5.44 -11.16 0.07
N HIS A 108 5.60 -12.48 0.02
CA HIS A 108 5.82 -13.20 -1.24
C HIS A 108 4.64 -13.14 -2.20
N ASP A 109 3.43 -12.85 -1.74
CA ASP A 109 2.23 -12.72 -2.57
C ASP A 109 1.96 -11.27 -3.03
N SER A 110 2.70 -10.27 -2.53
CA SER A 110 2.42 -8.86 -2.80
C SER A 110 2.59 -8.49 -4.27
N GLN A 111 3.59 -9.02 -4.97
CA GLN A 111 3.76 -8.76 -6.41
C GLN A 111 2.57 -9.31 -7.22
N MET A 112 2.08 -10.50 -6.86
CA MET A 112 0.89 -11.09 -7.47
C MET A 112 -0.33 -10.19 -7.24
N TRP A 113 -0.59 -9.77 -6.00
CA TRP A 113 -1.70 -8.89 -5.66
C TRP A 113 -1.65 -7.56 -6.41
N ALA A 114 -0.49 -6.91 -6.46
CA ALA A 114 -0.29 -5.68 -7.22
C ALA A 114 -0.53 -5.91 -8.73
N SER A 115 -0.06 -7.03 -9.28
CA SER A 115 -0.21 -7.35 -10.71
C SER A 115 -1.66 -7.66 -11.13
N PHE A 116 -2.47 -8.26 -10.25
CA PHE A 116 -3.89 -8.50 -10.50
C PHE A 116 -4.68 -7.18 -10.57
N ASN A 117 -4.22 -6.16 -9.85
CA ASN A 117 -4.81 -4.82 -9.82
C ASN A 117 -3.86 -3.76 -10.40
N SER A 118 -3.15 -4.10 -11.48
CA SER A 118 -2.05 -3.31 -12.05
C SER A 118 -2.42 -1.91 -12.57
N ARG A 119 -3.72 -1.63 -12.73
CA ARG A 119 -4.27 -0.30 -13.10
C ARG A 119 -5.00 0.39 -11.95
N GLY A 120 -5.13 -0.27 -10.79
CA GLY A 120 -5.79 0.26 -9.61
C GLY A 120 -4.80 0.64 -8.52
N ASN A 121 -5.32 0.87 -7.32
CA ASN A 121 -4.50 1.18 -6.14
C ASN A 121 -4.43 -0.03 -5.23
N THR A 122 -3.26 -0.63 -5.08
CA THR A 122 -3.01 -1.68 -4.10
C THR A 122 -2.06 -1.17 -3.04
N LEU A 123 -2.52 -1.09 -1.79
CA LEU A 123 -1.73 -0.62 -0.65
C LEU A 123 -1.51 -1.75 0.34
N PHE A 124 -0.26 -1.99 0.71
CA PHE A 124 0.15 -3.00 1.69
C PHE A 124 0.47 -2.36 3.04
N LEU A 125 0.02 -2.97 4.13
CA LEU A 125 0.26 -2.54 5.50
C LEU A 125 0.98 -3.66 6.26
N GLU A 126 2.14 -3.36 6.84
CA GLU A 126 3.02 -4.36 7.45
C GLU A 126 3.52 -3.90 8.81
N GLU A 127 3.62 -4.78 9.81
CA GLU A 127 4.07 -4.40 11.14
C GLU A 127 5.59 -4.17 11.27
N ASP A 128 6.40 -4.82 10.42
CA ASP A 128 7.85 -4.80 10.55
C ASP A 128 8.52 -3.83 9.57
N PRO A 129 9.07 -2.69 10.05
CA PRO A 129 9.72 -1.73 9.16
C PRO A 129 10.91 -2.33 8.40
N LYS A 130 11.65 -3.28 9.00
CA LYS A 130 12.79 -3.91 8.32
C LYS A 130 12.31 -4.84 7.21
N TRP A 131 11.19 -5.50 7.41
CA TRP A 131 10.58 -6.33 6.37
C TRP A 131 10.07 -5.47 5.21
N VAL A 132 9.44 -4.33 5.51
CA VAL A 132 9.05 -3.34 4.49
C VAL A 132 10.25 -2.90 3.66
N GLU A 133 11.35 -2.48 4.30
CA GLU A 133 12.57 -2.09 3.60
C GLU A 133 13.14 -3.22 2.73
N THR A 134 13.13 -4.45 3.25
CA THR A 134 13.63 -5.64 2.54
C THR A 134 12.81 -5.91 1.28
N VAL A 135 11.48 -5.95 1.40
CA VAL A 135 10.59 -6.24 0.26
C VAL A 135 10.62 -5.12 -0.77
N LEU A 136 10.64 -3.84 -0.34
CA LEU A 136 10.67 -2.70 -1.26
C LEU A 136 12.01 -2.55 -1.98
N LYS A 137 13.11 -3.07 -1.42
CA LYS A 137 14.39 -3.14 -2.13
C LYS A 137 14.31 -4.05 -3.35
N ASP A 138 13.63 -5.19 -3.22
CA ASP A 138 13.49 -6.18 -4.29
C ASP A 138 12.32 -5.86 -5.24
N ALA A 139 11.28 -5.20 -4.73
CA ALA A 139 10.08 -4.83 -5.49
C ALA A 139 9.68 -3.36 -5.21
N PRO A 140 10.45 -2.37 -5.73
CA PRO A 140 10.26 -0.95 -5.42
C PRO A 140 8.97 -0.34 -5.97
N PHE A 141 8.26 -1.06 -6.85
CA PHE A 141 6.96 -0.64 -7.38
C PHE A 141 5.80 -0.89 -6.40
N LEU A 142 6.01 -1.69 -5.34
CA LEU A 142 4.98 -1.95 -4.35
C LEU A 142 4.73 -0.70 -3.51
N HIS A 143 3.45 -0.42 -3.26
CA HIS A 143 3.05 0.66 -2.36
C HIS A 143 2.78 0.08 -0.98
N ALA A 144 3.71 0.29 -0.03
CA ALA A 144 3.62 -0.28 1.31
C ALA A 144 3.88 0.77 2.39
N ASN A 145 3.23 0.61 3.55
CA ASN A 145 3.46 1.42 4.74
C ASN A 145 3.60 0.53 5.98
N THR A 146 4.50 0.94 6.89
CA THR A 146 4.63 0.30 8.20
C THR A 146 3.47 0.72 9.10
N VAL A 147 2.88 -0.22 9.83
CA VAL A 147 1.79 0.00 10.78
C VAL A 147 2.18 -0.49 12.15
N LYS A 148 2.00 0.37 13.16
CA LYS A 148 2.18 -0.02 14.56
C LYS A 148 0.88 -0.58 15.11
N TYR A 149 0.90 -1.86 15.48
CA TYR A 149 -0.19 -2.48 16.24
C TYR A 149 0.00 -2.23 17.73
N ARG A 150 -1.12 -2.03 18.43
CA ARG A 150 -1.17 -1.78 19.87
C ARG A 150 -1.85 -2.90 20.66
N THR A 151 -2.08 -4.04 20.02
CA THR A 151 -2.73 -5.22 20.56
C THR A 151 -1.82 -6.43 20.37
N MET A 152 -1.79 -7.35 21.32
CA MET A 152 -1.10 -8.62 21.25
C MET A 152 -2.09 -9.78 21.15
N LEU A 153 -1.65 -10.91 20.58
CA LEU A 153 -2.46 -12.12 20.47
C LEU A 153 -2.96 -12.62 21.82
N SER A 154 -2.11 -12.54 22.85
CA SER A 154 -2.44 -12.89 24.24
C SER A 154 -3.62 -12.10 24.82
N GLU A 155 -3.86 -10.87 24.34
CA GLU A 155 -4.94 -10.00 24.80
C GLU A 155 -6.29 -10.31 24.14
N SER A 156 -6.36 -11.33 23.26
CA SER A 156 -7.53 -11.58 22.41
C SER A 156 -8.85 -11.74 23.19
N GLU A 157 -8.86 -12.36 24.37
CA GLU A 157 -10.06 -12.52 25.18
C GLU A 157 -10.46 -11.21 25.87
N GLU A 158 -9.50 -10.50 26.48
CA GLU A 158 -9.73 -9.20 27.13
C GLU A 158 -10.22 -8.14 26.15
N LEU A 159 -9.77 -8.18 24.90
CA LEU A 159 -10.19 -7.27 23.84
C LEU A 159 -11.66 -7.48 23.42
N VAL A 160 -12.18 -8.71 23.53
CA VAL A 160 -13.62 -8.97 23.33
C VAL A 160 -14.44 -8.35 24.47
N GLU A 161 -13.97 -8.49 25.71
CA GLU A 161 -14.63 -7.81 26.84
C GLU A 161 -14.57 -6.29 26.71
N HIS A 162 -13.42 -5.75 26.30
CA HIS A 162 -13.22 -4.32 26.06
C HIS A 162 -14.23 -3.81 25.03
N TYR A 163 -14.40 -4.52 23.90
CA TYR A 163 -15.39 -4.19 22.87
C TYR A 163 -16.81 -4.05 23.43
N HIS A 164 -17.24 -4.93 24.34
CA HIS A 164 -18.59 -4.88 24.91
C HIS A 164 -18.80 -3.75 25.92
N LYS A 165 -17.73 -3.26 26.56
CA LYS A 165 -17.78 -2.22 27.59
C LYS A 165 -17.49 -0.82 27.05
N GLU A 166 -16.68 -0.72 25.99
CA GLU A 166 -16.19 0.55 25.44
C GLU A 166 -17.13 1.11 24.37
N ALA A 167 -17.70 2.29 24.64
CA ALA A 167 -18.64 2.95 23.74
C ALA A 167 -17.98 3.37 22.41
N ASP A 168 -16.70 3.74 22.44
CA ASP A 168 -15.94 4.12 21.25
C ASP A 168 -15.64 2.94 20.32
N CYS A 169 -15.83 1.70 20.78
CA CYS A 169 -15.76 0.51 19.93
C CYS A 169 -17.10 0.16 19.24
N SER A 170 -18.19 0.86 19.58
CA SER A 170 -19.52 0.50 19.10
C SER A 170 -19.71 0.77 17.60
N ALA A 171 -20.46 -0.10 16.93
CA ALA A 171 -20.77 0.02 15.51
C ALA A 171 -21.66 1.24 15.16
N LYS A 172 -22.30 1.86 16.15
CA LYS A 172 -23.15 3.06 15.99
C LYS A 172 -22.34 4.32 15.68
N LYS A 173 -21.14 4.40 16.23
CA LYS A 173 -20.23 5.54 16.11
C LYS A 173 -18.82 5.07 15.75
N SER A 174 -18.70 4.01 14.95
CA SER A 174 -17.39 3.43 14.70
C SER A 174 -16.53 4.37 13.85
N PHE A 175 -15.39 4.82 14.40
CA PHE A 175 -14.35 5.56 13.69
C PHE A 175 -12.97 4.99 14.05
N LEU A 176 -11.99 5.17 13.18
CA LEU A 176 -10.63 4.67 13.39
C LEU A 176 -9.65 5.80 13.74
N ARG A 177 -9.52 6.80 12.86
CA ARG A 177 -8.59 7.92 13.03
C ARG A 177 -8.78 8.61 14.38
N GLY A 178 -7.75 8.55 15.23
CA GLY A 178 -7.76 9.18 16.56
C GLY A 178 -8.65 8.49 17.61
N ASN A 179 -9.15 7.29 17.36
CA ASN A 179 -9.93 6.52 18.32
C ASN A 179 -9.02 5.89 19.39
N HIS A 180 -8.61 6.68 20.37
CA HIS A 180 -7.75 6.20 21.45
C HIS A 180 -8.51 5.36 22.49
N GLY A 181 -9.84 5.52 22.61
CA GLY A 181 -10.67 4.76 23.56
C GLY A 181 -10.83 3.29 23.15
N CYS A 182 -11.03 3.02 21.86
CA CYS A 182 -11.18 1.65 21.38
C CYS A 182 -9.85 0.97 21.05
N LYS A 183 -9.32 0.12 21.94
CA LYS A 183 -8.05 -0.61 21.73
C LYS A 183 -7.96 -1.34 20.36
N LEU A 184 -9.08 -1.85 19.84
CA LEU A 184 -9.16 -2.54 18.54
C LEU A 184 -9.03 -1.61 17.33
N ALA A 185 -9.30 -0.31 17.48
CA ALA A 185 -9.15 0.65 16.39
C ALA A 185 -7.66 0.83 16.06
N LEU A 186 -7.29 0.64 14.79
CA LEU A 186 -6.00 1.12 14.29
C LEU A 186 -6.14 2.61 14.04
N ASP A 187 -5.69 3.41 15.01
CA ASP A 187 -5.97 4.85 15.11
C ASP A 187 -4.87 5.76 14.54
N MET A 188 -3.72 5.19 14.17
CA MET A 188 -2.57 5.89 13.58
C MET A 188 -2.14 5.32 12.21
N LEU A 189 -3.09 4.82 11.40
CA LEU A 189 -2.82 4.46 10.01
C LEU A 189 -2.49 5.70 9.15
N PRO A 190 -1.80 5.52 8.01
CA PRO A 190 -1.58 6.59 7.04
C PRO A 190 -2.90 7.22 6.57
N ASP A 191 -2.88 8.52 6.28
CA ASP A 191 -4.08 9.26 5.86
C ASP A 191 -4.75 8.69 4.62
N GLU A 192 -3.99 8.09 3.70
CA GLU A 192 -4.56 7.42 2.54
C GLU A 192 -5.52 6.29 2.95
N VAL A 193 -5.23 5.55 4.03
CA VAL A 193 -6.08 4.45 4.48
C VAL A 193 -7.44 4.97 4.93
N TYR A 194 -7.47 6.10 5.65
CA TYR A 194 -8.70 6.69 6.18
C TYR A 194 -9.50 7.47 5.13
N ASN A 195 -8.82 8.11 4.19
CA ASN A 195 -9.45 9.00 3.22
C ASN A 195 -9.98 8.26 1.98
N LYS A 196 -9.78 6.95 1.91
CA LYS A 196 -10.12 6.11 0.75
C LYS A 196 -11.20 5.09 1.10
N GLU A 197 -12.12 4.87 0.15
CA GLU A 197 -13.06 3.76 0.22
C GLU A 197 -12.42 2.53 -0.42
N TRP A 198 -12.31 1.46 0.36
CA TRP A 198 -11.71 0.21 -0.09
C TRP A 198 -12.78 -0.71 -0.67
N ASP A 199 -12.57 -1.15 -1.92
CA ASP A 199 -13.45 -2.10 -2.59
C ASP A 199 -13.14 -3.53 -2.15
N LEU A 200 -11.85 -3.82 -1.95
CA LEU A 200 -11.35 -5.09 -1.44
C LEU A 200 -10.41 -4.83 -0.25
N ILE A 201 -10.50 -5.69 0.76
CA ILE A 201 -9.57 -5.73 1.90
C ILE A 201 -9.12 -7.18 2.11
N MET A 202 -7.83 -7.46 2.01
CA MET A 202 -7.22 -8.73 2.39
C MET A 202 -6.60 -8.60 3.78
N ILE A 203 -6.92 -9.51 4.68
CA ILE A 203 -6.38 -9.58 6.04
C ILE A 203 -5.55 -10.85 6.14
N ASP A 204 -4.25 -10.73 5.83
CA ASP A 204 -3.27 -11.82 5.93
C ASP A 204 -2.16 -11.53 6.95
N ALA A 205 -2.22 -10.38 7.61
CA ALA A 205 -1.32 -9.98 8.69
C ALA A 205 -2.08 -9.15 9.73
N PRO A 206 -1.50 -8.86 10.90
CA PRO A 206 -0.14 -9.19 11.36
C PRO A 206 0.10 -10.68 11.64
N ARG A 207 1.36 -11.03 11.86
CA ARG A 207 1.87 -12.41 12.04
C ARG A 207 1.07 -13.33 12.97
N GLY A 208 0.73 -12.86 14.17
CA GLY A 208 -0.10 -13.59 15.14
C GLY A 208 0.31 -15.04 15.46
N TYR A 209 1.61 -15.39 15.40
CA TYR A 209 2.08 -16.78 15.65
C TYR A 209 2.69 -17.01 17.05
N PHE A 210 2.83 -15.97 17.88
CA PHE A 210 3.22 -16.07 19.29
C PHE A 210 2.42 -15.06 20.14
N ALA A 211 2.38 -15.29 21.45
CA ALA A 211 1.50 -14.58 22.39
C ALA A 211 1.70 -13.06 22.36
N GLU A 212 2.95 -12.59 22.35
CA GLU A 212 3.32 -11.18 22.37
C GLU A 212 3.30 -10.54 20.97
N ALA A 213 3.08 -11.32 19.91
CA ALA A 213 2.96 -10.81 18.57
C ALA A 213 1.65 -10.05 18.41
N PRO A 214 1.61 -9.03 17.54
CA PRO A 214 0.33 -8.50 17.11
C PRO A 214 -0.49 -9.57 16.38
N GLY A 215 -1.76 -9.71 16.78
CA GLY A 215 -2.72 -10.60 16.15
C GLY A 215 -3.69 -9.84 15.22
N ARG A 216 -4.45 -10.58 14.41
CA ARG A 216 -5.35 -10.00 13.38
C ARG A 216 -6.59 -9.29 13.92
N MET A 217 -6.81 -9.28 15.24
CA MET A 217 -7.96 -8.67 15.92
C MET A 217 -8.23 -7.23 15.49
N ALA A 218 -7.22 -6.37 15.57
CA ALA A 218 -7.35 -4.95 15.23
C ALA A 218 -7.54 -4.73 13.72
N ALA A 219 -6.91 -5.55 12.87
CA ALA A 219 -7.10 -5.50 11.42
C ALA A 219 -8.52 -5.93 11.02
N ILE A 220 -9.06 -7.00 11.62
CA ILE A 220 -10.45 -7.46 11.42
C ILE A 220 -11.46 -6.39 11.83
N TYR A 221 -11.30 -5.83 13.04
CA TYR A 221 -12.15 -4.72 13.50
C TYR A 221 -12.08 -3.53 12.55
N SER A 222 -10.87 -3.11 12.17
CA SER A 222 -10.66 -1.94 11.30
C SER A 222 -11.25 -2.15 9.91
N ALA A 223 -11.13 -3.34 9.32
CA ALA A 223 -11.77 -3.69 8.06
C ALA A 223 -13.30 -3.59 8.14
N ALA A 224 -13.90 -4.08 9.24
CA ALA A 224 -15.34 -3.97 9.47
C ALA A 224 -15.80 -2.51 9.58
N VAL A 225 -15.05 -1.67 10.31
CA VAL A 225 -15.34 -0.23 10.43
C VAL A 225 -15.22 0.47 9.08
N MET A 226 -14.15 0.20 8.31
CA MET A 226 -13.98 0.79 6.98
C MET A 226 -15.09 0.38 6.01
N ALA A 227 -15.46 -0.90 5.98
CA ALA A 227 -16.54 -1.40 5.13
C ALA A 227 -17.90 -0.76 5.48
N ARG A 228 -18.21 -0.65 6.78
CA ARG A 228 -19.45 -0.01 7.26
C ARG A 228 -19.49 1.49 6.99
N ASN A 229 -18.36 2.18 7.12
CA ASN A 229 -18.27 3.63 6.91
C ASN A 229 -18.20 4.03 5.43
N ARG A 230 -18.20 3.07 4.51
CA ARG A 230 -18.32 3.32 3.08
C ARG A 230 -19.59 4.14 2.80
N LYS A 231 -19.42 5.23 2.06
CA LYS A 231 -20.44 6.15 1.55
C LYS A 231 -20.88 5.77 0.14
N GLY A 232 -19.95 5.24 -0.66
CA GLY A 232 -20.21 4.75 -2.01
C GLY A 232 -21.18 3.56 -2.05
N LYS A 233 -21.75 3.30 -3.23
CA LYS A 233 -22.61 2.13 -3.46
C LYS A 233 -21.81 0.83 -3.45
N GLY A 234 -22.50 -0.28 -3.23
CA GLY A 234 -21.95 -1.63 -3.26
C GLY A 234 -21.37 -2.06 -1.92
N VAL A 235 -20.86 -3.30 -1.89
CA VAL A 235 -20.24 -3.93 -0.74
C VAL A 235 -18.72 -3.73 -0.77
N THR A 236 -18.08 -3.79 0.39
CA THR A 236 -16.64 -4.06 0.49
C THR A 236 -16.44 -5.56 0.60
N HIS A 237 -15.61 -6.13 -0.28
CA HIS A 237 -15.22 -7.54 -0.19
C HIS A 237 -14.06 -7.66 0.81
N VAL A 238 -14.25 -8.44 1.87
CA VAL A 238 -13.22 -8.67 2.89
C VAL A 238 -12.79 -10.13 2.85
N PHE A 239 -11.49 -10.37 2.74
CA PHE A 239 -10.89 -11.69 2.78
C PHE A 239 -10.08 -11.83 4.06
N LEU A 240 -10.35 -12.87 4.85
CA LEU A 240 -9.62 -13.16 6.08
C LEU A 240 -8.93 -14.51 5.91
N HIS A 241 -7.60 -14.52 6.09
CA HIS A 241 -6.78 -15.73 6.07
C HIS A 241 -6.58 -16.33 7.47
N ASP A 242 -6.00 -17.53 7.54
CA ASP A 242 -5.79 -18.34 8.76
C ASP A 242 -7.04 -18.51 9.63
N VAL A 243 -8.21 -18.64 9.02
CA VAL A 243 -9.46 -18.90 9.75
C VAL A 243 -9.52 -20.31 10.35
N ASP A 244 -8.47 -21.12 10.26
CA ASP A 244 -8.29 -22.33 11.06
C ASP A 244 -7.95 -22.03 12.52
N ARG A 245 -7.36 -20.85 12.80
CA ARG A 245 -7.06 -20.36 14.14
C ARG A 245 -8.31 -19.86 14.87
N LYS A 246 -8.36 -20.09 16.19
CA LYS A 246 -9.53 -19.77 17.03
C LYS A 246 -9.81 -18.26 17.09
N VAL A 247 -8.77 -17.44 17.22
CA VAL A 247 -8.90 -15.98 17.39
C VAL A 247 -9.53 -15.36 16.13
N GLU A 248 -9.03 -15.69 14.95
CA GLU A 248 -9.55 -15.22 13.67
C GLU A 248 -11.03 -15.58 13.48
N LYS A 249 -11.44 -16.82 13.83
CA LYS A 249 -12.86 -17.22 13.78
C LYS A 249 -13.74 -16.38 14.69
N ILE A 250 -13.32 -16.14 15.94
CA ILE A 250 -14.08 -15.37 16.93
C ILE A 250 -14.25 -13.94 16.43
N TYR A 251 -13.16 -13.29 16.02
CA TYR A 251 -13.18 -11.90 15.57
C TYR A 251 -13.93 -11.72 14.25
N ALA A 252 -13.84 -12.68 13.33
CA ALA A 252 -14.66 -12.67 12.12
C ALA A 252 -16.15 -12.75 12.43
N GLN A 253 -16.55 -13.61 13.37
CA GLN A 253 -17.96 -13.73 13.77
C GLN A 253 -18.48 -12.51 14.51
N LEU A 254 -17.63 -11.82 15.28
CA LEU A 254 -17.98 -10.59 15.99
C LEU A 254 -18.12 -9.37 15.06
N PHE A 255 -17.25 -9.24 14.06
CA PHE A 255 -17.13 -7.98 13.29
C PHE A 255 -17.49 -8.09 11.81
N LEU A 256 -17.21 -9.23 11.16
CA LEU A 256 -17.48 -9.45 9.74
C LEU A 256 -18.80 -10.19 9.49
N CYS A 257 -19.31 -10.88 10.51
CA CYS A 257 -20.60 -11.56 10.59
C CYS A 257 -20.81 -12.73 9.64
N LYS A 258 -21.31 -13.84 10.21
CA LYS A 258 -21.64 -15.04 9.43
C LYS A 258 -22.66 -14.78 8.31
N LYS A 259 -23.59 -13.84 8.49
CA LYS A 259 -24.58 -13.46 7.47
C LYS A 259 -23.97 -12.84 6.20
N TYR A 260 -22.76 -12.29 6.29
CA TYR A 260 -22.04 -11.70 5.16
C TYR A 260 -20.97 -12.64 4.60
N LEU A 261 -20.77 -13.82 5.17
CA LEU A 261 -19.84 -14.84 4.66
C LEU A 261 -20.42 -15.46 3.39
N ILE A 262 -19.76 -15.25 2.25
CA ILE A 262 -20.21 -15.76 0.95
C ILE A 262 -19.47 -17.03 0.54
N LYS A 263 -18.20 -17.17 0.94
CA LYS A 263 -17.38 -18.33 0.58
C LYS A 263 -16.28 -18.62 1.61
N GLY A 264 -15.98 -19.90 1.82
CA GLY A 264 -14.80 -20.35 2.57
C GLY A 264 -14.06 -21.43 1.80
N VAL A 265 -12.74 -21.32 1.68
CA VAL A 265 -11.87 -22.28 0.99
C VAL A 265 -10.57 -22.41 1.78
N GLY A 266 -10.23 -23.62 2.21
CA GLY A 266 -9.04 -23.84 3.04
C GLY A 266 -9.07 -22.97 4.30
N ARG A 267 -8.05 -22.13 4.47
CA ARG A 267 -7.90 -21.16 5.56
C ARG A 267 -8.44 -19.77 5.24
N LEU A 268 -9.05 -19.57 4.08
CA LEU A 268 -9.56 -18.26 3.64
C LEU A 268 -11.08 -18.20 3.75
N TRP A 269 -11.59 -17.14 4.38
CA TRP A 269 -13.01 -16.74 4.33
C TRP A 269 -13.19 -15.45 3.54
N HIS A 270 -14.25 -15.37 2.75
CA HIS A 270 -14.63 -14.21 1.95
C HIS A 270 -16.01 -13.70 2.38
N PHE A 271 -16.05 -12.41 2.73
CA PHE A 271 -17.23 -11.67 3.16
C PHE A 271 -17.60 -10.57 2.17
N GLU A 272 -18.90 -10.27 2.08
CA GLU A 272 -19.44 -9.10 1.39
C GLU A 272 -20.15 -8.19 2.39
N ILE A 273 -19.46 -7.16 2.85
CA ILE A 273 -19.95 -6.29 3.92
C ILE A 273 -20.55 -5.03 3.30
N PRO A 274 -21.85 -4.77 3.49
CA PRO A 274 -22.50 -3.58 2.97
C PRO A 274 -22.32 -2.37 3.91
N PRO A 275 -22.50 -1.13 3.40
CA PRO A 275 -22.34 0.08 4.20
C PRO A 275 -23.42 0.22 5.28
N ALA A 276 -23.13 0.98 6.34
CA ALA A 276 -24.00 1.17 7.50
C ALA A 276 -25.40 1.68 7.13
N SER A 277 -25.54 2.49 6.08
CA SER A 277 -26.83 2.98 5.57
C SER A 277 -27.80 1.87 5.13
N THR A 278 -27.31 0.64 4.98
CA THR A 278 -28.09 -0.53 4.56
C THR A 278 -28.25 -1.59 5.67
N VAL A 279 -27.67 -1.37 6.85
CA VAL A 279 -27.64 -2.34 7.96
C VAL A 279 -27.95 -1.69 9.30
N GLY A 280 -28.25 -2.51 10.31
CA GLY A 280 -28.54 -2.03 11.66
C GLY A 280 -27.32 -1.49 12.42
N ASP A 281 -27.61 -1.05 13.64
CA ASP A 281 -26.68 -0.39 14.58
C ASP A 281 -25.55 -1.27 15.15
N ASN A 282 -25.55 -2.57 14.85
CA ASN A 282 -24.53 -3.52 15.30
C ASN A 282 -23.69 -4.01 14.11
N PHE A 283 -22.48 -4.51 14.38
CA PHE A 283 -21.71 -5.24 13.37
C PHE A 283 -22.53 -6.45 12.90
N CYS A 284 -22.84 -7.33 13.85
CA CYS A 284 -23.71 -8.49 13.72
C CYS A 284 -24.93 -8.29 14.62
#